data_AF-A0A0D0CRI6-F1
#
_entry.id   AF-A0A0D0CRI6-F1
#
_cell.length_a   1.000
_cell.length_b   1.000
_cell.length_c   1.000
_cell.angle_alpha   90.00
_cell.angle_beta   90.00
_cell.angle_gamma   90.00
#
_symmetry.space_group_name_H-M   'P 1'
#
loop_
_entity.id
_entity.type
_entity.pdbx_description
1 polymer ?
#
loop_
_entity_poly.entity_id
_entity_poly.type
_entity_poly.pdbx_seq_one_letter_code
_entity_poly.pdbx_strand_id
1 'polypeptide(L)'
;CAQGTRVQILADIEKWANNSDTILGYWICGMAGTGKSTITKSMCLILEDKDLLAGSFFCSQQIPECRDYQFMIPTLAYHLGHYSKEFNMHLRRVLTEDPDVVTKSPEVQIAKLFVKPWLECVQGEELQSCKPILVLHALDEC
;
A
#
# COMPACT_ATOMS: atom_id res chain seq x y z
N CYS A 1 9.18 -5.29 24.57
CA CYS A 1 9.40 -3.89 24.15
C CYS A 1 9.75 -3.06 25.37
N ALA A 2 10.82 -2.26 25.32
CA ALA A 2 11.00 -1.21 26.31
C ALA A 2 9.84 -0.21 26.19
N GLN A 3 9.39 0.30 27.33
CA GLN A 3 8.30 1.27 27.41
C GLN A 3 8.77 2.56 26.72
N GLY A 4 8.02 3.04 25.72
CA GLY A 4 8.33 4.26 24.96
C GLY A 4 8.89 4.06 23.55
N THR A 5 9.59 2.95 23.25
CA THR A 5 10.21 2.73 21.92
C THR A 5 9.15 2.66 20.80
N ARG A 6 7.98 2.08 21.09
CA ARG A 6 6.88 2.00 20.13
C ARG A 6 6.30 3.37 19.79
N VAL A 7 6.23 4.28 20.76
CA VAL A 7 5.70 5.64 20.56
C VAL A 7 6.65 6.42 19.65
N GLN A 8 7.95 6.31 19.89
CA GLN A 8 8.98 6.94 19.06
C GLN A 8 8.91 6.45 17.60
N ILE A 9 8.85 5.13 17.38
CA ILE A 9 8.77 4.55 16.03
C ILE A 9 7.52 5.04 15.29
N LEU A 10 6.35 5.05 15.95
CA LEU A 10 5.12 5.55 15.34
C LEU A 10 5.25 7.02 14.95
N ALA A 11 5.80 7.86 15.83
CA ALA A 11 6.03 9.27 15.55
C ALA A 11 7.02 9.49 14.39
N ASP A 12 8.05 8.66 14.27
CA ASP A 12 9.02 8.74 13.18
C ASP A 12 8.40 8.35 11.83
N ILE A 13 7.59 7.29 11.80
CA ILE A 13 6.86 6.87 10.58
C ILE A 13 5.83 7.92 10.21
N GLU A 14 5.10 8.46 11.18
CA GLU A 14 4.14 9.52 10.95
C GLU A 14 4.82 10.79 10.40
N LYS A 15 5.96 11.18 10.97
CA LYS A 15 6.75 12.29 10.45
C LYS A 15 7.21 12.02 9.01
N TRP A 16 7.63 10.80 8.69
CA TRP A 16 7.96 10.41 7.32
C TRP A 16 6.74 10.53 6.39
N ALA A 17 5.59 9.97 6.78
CA ALA A 17 4.36 9.98 6.00
C ALA A 17 3.85 11.38 5.64
N ASN A 18 4.08 12.37 6.53
CA ASN A 18 3.65 13.75 6.33
C ASN A 18 4.67 14.61 5.57
N ASN A 19 5.87 14.10 5.27
CA ASN A 19 6.96 14.92 4.74
C ASN A 19 7.21 14.63 3.26
N SER A 20 6.85 15.59 2.42
CA SER A 20 6.79 15.45 0.96
C SER A 20 8.14 15.25 0.28
N ASP A 21 9.24 15.61 0.95
CA ASP A 21 10.59 15.67 0.37
C ASP A 21 11.44 14.45 0.73
N THR A 22 10.82 13.42 1.29
CA THR A 22 11.51 12.25 1.85
C THR A 22 11.43 11.01 0.96
N ILE A 23 12.19 9.98 1.35
CA ILE A 23 12.37 8.68 0.66
C ILE A 23 11.00 8.04 0.37
N LEU A 24 10.83 7.46 -0.82
CA LEU A 24 9.57 6.87 -1.32
C LEU A 24 9.03 5.67 -0.51
N GLY A 25 9.73 5.19 0.52
CA GLY A 25 9.31 4.05 1.33
C GLY A 25 9.93 4.02 2.72
N TYR A 26 9.22 3.39 3.66
CA TYR A 26 9.67 3.15 5.02
C TYR A 26 9.64 1.64 5.31
N TRP A 27 10.74 1.08 5.79
CA TRP A 27 10.86 -0.35 6.06
C TRP A 27 11.08 -0.63 7.56
N ILE A 28 10.23 -1.49 8.14
CA ILE A 28 10.32 -1.89 9.55
C ILE A 28 10.95 -3.28 9.64
N CYS A 29 12.21 -3.34 10.09
CA CYS A 29 12.92 -4.58 10.39
C CYS A 29 13.02 -4.84 11.90
N GLY A 30 13.02 -6.11 12.30
CA GLY A 30 13.28 -6.50 13.70
C GLY A 30 13.05 -7.98 13.92
N MET A 31 13.53 -8.50 15.06
CA MET A 31 13.38 -9.92 15.42
C MET A 31 11.91 -10.36 15.50
N ALA A 32 11.65 -11.66 15.38
CA ALA A 32 10.32 -12.21 15.64
C ALA A 32 9.87 -11.87 17.07
N GLY A 33 8.57 -11.61 17.26
CA GLY A 33 8.01 -11.27 18.57
C GLY A 33 8.26 -9.84 19.07
N THR A 34 8.90 -8.96 18.28
CA THR A 34 9.14 -7.56 18.70
C THR A 34 7.95 -6.61 18.49
N GLY A 35 6.80 -7.14 18.05
CA GLY A 35 5.57 -6.34 17.90
C GLY A 35 5.49 -5.52 16.61
N LYS A 36 6.25 -5.87 15.56
CA LYS A 36 6.19 -5.22 14.23
C LYS A 36 4.77 -5.17 13.68
N SER A 37 4.04 -6.29 13.74
CA SER A 37 2.65 -6.36 13.30
C SER A 37 1.75 -5.39 14.06
N THR A 38 2.01 -5.20 15.35
CA THR A 38 1.29 -4.25 16.19
C THR A 38 1.62 -2.80 15.80
N ILE A 39 2.86 -2.51 15.40
CA ILE A 39 3.25 -1.20 14.87
C ILE A 39 2.56 -0.95 13.52
N THR A 40 2.62 -1.89 12.58
CA THR A 40 1.96 -1.77 11.27
C THR A 40 0.46 -1.53 11.43
N LYS A 41 -0.23 -2.31 12.27
CA LYS A 41 -1.67 -2.12 12.53
C LYS A 41 -1.98 -0.74 13.12
N SER A 42 -1.17 -0.26 14.07
CA SER A 42 -1.32 1.09 14.60
C SER A 42 -1.09 2.17 13.55
N MET A 43 -0.11 1.99 12.67
CA MET A 43 0.12 2.94 11.59
C MET A 43 -1.02 2.99 10.59
N CYS A 44 -1.65 1.85 10.23
CA CYS A 44 -2.84 1.88 9.39
C CYS A 44 -3.94 2.77 9.99
N LEU A 45 -4.23 2.61 11.29
CA LEU A 45 -5.23 3.44 11.97
C LEU A 45 -4.86 4.94 11.98
N ILE A 46 -3.60 5.28 12.21
CA ILE A 46 -3.13 6.67 12.19
C ILE A 46 -3.22 7.27 10.79
N LEU A 47 -2.88 6.50 9.76
CA LEU A 47 -2.93 6.95 8.36
C LEU A 47 -4.37 7.05 7.86
N GLU A 48 -5.26 6.18 8.31
CA GLU A 48 -6.69 6.21 7.99
C GLU A 48 -7.36 7.44 8.61
N ASP A 49 -7.09 7.77 9.88
CA ASP A 49 -7.60 8.98 10.55
C ASP A 49 -7.15 10.29 9.87
N LYS A 50 -6.08 10.22 9.08
CA LYS A 50 -5.50 11.35 8.34
C LYS A 50 -5.86 11.38 6.86
N ASP A 51 -6.70 10.46 6.40
CA ASP A 51 -7.02 10.26 4.98
C ASP A 51 -5.76 10.05 4.11
N LEU A 52 -4.71 9.42 4.66
CA LEU A 52 -3.46 9.11 3.95
C LEU A 52 -3.36 7.62 3.58
N LEU A 53 -4.13 6.74 4.23
CA LEU A 53 -4.11 5.31 3.95
C LEU A 53 -4.91 5.01 2.68
N ALA A 54 -4.21 4.76 1.59
CA ALA A 54 -4.86 4.34 0.34
C ALA A 54 -5.15 2.85 0.26
N GLY A 55 -4.51 2.06 1.12
CA GLY A 55 -4.74 0.62 1.17
C GLY A 55 -3.73 -0.09 2.04
N SER A 56 -4.08 -1.30 2.47
CA SER A 56 -3.16 -2.18 3.15
C SER A 56 -3.33 -3.63 2.71
N PHE A 57 -2.26 -4.42 2.82
CA PHE A 57 -2.29 -5.87 2.62
C PHE A 57 -1.40 -6.54 3.68
N PHE A 58 -1.96 -7.55 4.34
CA PHE A 58 -1.28 -8.32 5.38
C PHE A 58 -1.14 -9.75 4.90
N CYS A 59 0.06 -10.16 4.51
CA CYS A 59 0.35 -11.55 4.21
C CYS A 59 0.13 -12.41 5.45
N SER A 60 -0.39 -13.62 5.25
CA SER A 60 -0.55 -14.60 6.33
C SER A 60 -0.65 -16.00 5.77
N GLN A 61 0.19 -16.92 6.27
CA GLN A 61 0.09 -18.34 5.90
C GLN A 61 -1.18 -19.02 6.41
N GLN A 62 -1.84 -18.42 7.41
CA GLN A 62 -3.05 -18.96 8.03
C GLN A 62 -4.33 -18.62 7.26
N ILE A 63 -4.28 -17.59 6.41
CA ILE A 63 -5.43 -17.10 5.63
C ILE A 63 -5.11 -17.36 4.16
N PRO A 64 -5.77 -18.33 3.50
CA PRO A 64 -5.47 -18.70 2.11
C PRO A 64 -5.44 -17.51 1.14
N GLU A 65 -6.36 -16.56 1.31
CA GLU A 65 -6.49 -15.34 0.51
C GLU A 65 -5.32 -14.36 0.71
N CYS A 66 -4.64 -14.44 1.84
CA CYS A 66 -3.46 -13.64 2.19
C CYS A 66 -2.14 -14.41 2.03
N ARG A 67 -2.20 -15.66 1.54
CA ARG A 67 -1.03 -16.51 1.31
C ARG A 67 -0.51 -16.41 -0.12
N ASP A 68 -1.39 -16.10 -1.06
CA ASP A 68 -1.03 -16.00 -2.47
C ASP A 68 -0.68 -14.56 -2.86
N TYR A 69 0.61 -14.32 -3.08
CA TYR A 69 1.14 -13.02 -3.51
C TYR A 69 0.50 -12.54 -4.82
N GLN A 70 -0.07 -13.42 -5.64
CA GLN A 70 -0.74 -13.07 -6.90
C GLN A 70 -1.95 -12.14 -6.68
N PHE A 71 -2.58 -12.17 -5.50
CA PHE A 71 -3.70 -11.28 -5.17
C PHE A 71 -3.28 -9.98 -4.50
N MET A 72 -2.02 -9.86 -4.06
CA MET A 72 -1.53 -8.66 -3.37
C MET A 72 -1.65 -7.42 -4.27
N ILE A 73 -1.13 -7.51 -5.50
CA ILE A 73 -1.10 -6.38 -6.43
C ILE A 73 -2.53 -5.99 -6.87
N PRO A 74 -3.40 -6.92 -7.33
CA PRO A 74 -4.80 -6.59 -7.62
C PRO A 74 -5.55 -5.96 -6.44
N THR A 75 -5.36 -6.47 -5.22
CA THR A 75 -6.03 -5.95 -4.02
C THR A 75 -5.60 -4.53 -3.69
N LEU A 76 -4.29 -4.26 -3.74
CA LEU A 76 -3.79 -2.91 -3.47
C LEU A 76 -4.22 -1.93 -4.57
N ALA A 77 -4.24 -2.35 -5.84
CA ALA A 77 -4.73 -1.51 -6.94
C ALA A 77 -6.22 -1.16 -6.75
N TYR A 78 -7.02 -2.14 -6.31
CA TYR A 78 -8.42 -1.94 -5.97
C TYR A 78 -8.61 -0.95 -4.81
N HIS A 79 -7.82 -1.08 -3.73
CA HIS A 79 -7.84 -0.13 -2.62
C HIS A 79 -7.46 1.28 -3.08
N LEU A 80 -6.40 1.42 -3.89
CA LEU A 80 -5.98 2.71 -4.42
C LEU A 80 -7.03 3.34 -5.35
N GLY A 81 -7.77 2.53 -6.11
CA GLY A 81 -8.92 3.01 -6.89
C GLY A 81 -10.13 3.41 -6.05
N HIS A 82 -10.28 2.89 -4.83
CA HIS A 82 -11.28 3.40 -3.89
C HIS A 82 -10.86 4.75 -3.31
N TYR A 83 -9.56 4.91 -3.05
CA TYR A 83 -8.98 6.14 -2.52
C TYR A 83 -8.98 7.29 -3.56
N SER A 84 -8.55 7.03 -4.80
CA SER A 84 -8.45 8.03 -5.87
C SER A 84 -9.40 7.74 -7.02
N LYS A 85 -10.34 8.66 -7.27
CA LYS A 85 -11.30 8.58 -8.39
C LYS A 85 -10.61 8.62 -9.74
N GLU A 86 -9.58 9.47 -9.88
CA GLU A 86 -8.78 9.58 -11.09
C GLU A 86 -8.08 8.25 -11.37
N PHE A 87 -7.39 7.68 -10.38
CA PHE A 87 -6.77 6.36 -10.50
C PHE A 87 -7.78 5.27 -10.86
N ASN A 88 -8.96 5.28 -10.25
CA ASN A 88 -10.04 4.33 -10.55
C ASN A 88 -10.47 4.39 -12.01
N MET A 89 -10.56 5.59 -12.59
CA MET A 89 -10.93 5.77 -13.99
C MET A 89 -9.94 5.05 -14.91
N HIS A 90 -8.64 5.28 -14.68
CA HIS A 90 -7.57 4.64 -15.44
C HIS A 90 -7.51 3.12 -15.20
N LEU A 91 -7.67 2.68 -13.95
CA LEU A 91 -7.71 1.27 -13.59
C LEU A 91 -8.86 0.53 -14.28
N ARG A 92 -10.08 1.11 -14.29
CA ARG A 92 -11.25 0.53 -14.96
C ARG A 92 -11.03 0.38 -16.46
N ARG A 93 -10.35 1.34 -17.09
CA ARG A 93 -10.00 1.25 -18.51
C ARG A 93 -9.08 0.07 -18.76
N VAL A 94 -8.03 -0.11 -17.95
CA VAL A 94 -7.14 -1.28 -18.03
C VAL A 94 -7.92 -2.59 -17.88
N LEU A 95 -8.82 -2.68 -16.91
CA LEU A 95 -9.63 -3.88 -16.67
C LEU A 95 -10.65 -4.15 -17.80
N THR A 96 -11.12 -3.11 -18.48
CA THR A 96 -12.00 -3.24 -19.65
C THR A 96 -11.24 -3.73 -20.88
N GLU A 97 -10.02 -3.24 -21.08
CA GLU A 97 -9.12 -3.62 -22.19
C GLU A 97 -8.54 -5.03 -21.99
N ASP A 98 -8.28 -5.43 -20.74
CA ASP A 98 -7.60 -6.69 -20.38
C ASP A 98 -8.19 -7.30 -19.10
N PRO A 99 -9.37 -7.96 -19.16
CA PRO A 99 -10.06 -8.47 -17.97
C PRO A 99 -9.25 -9.51 -17.18
N ASP A 100 -8.40 -10.28 -17.86
CA ASP A 100 -7.61 -11.34 -17.25
C ASP A 100 -6.28 -10.85 -16.66
N VAL A 101 -6.00 -9.53 -16.69
CA VAL A 101 -4.74 -8.96 -16.21
C VAL A 101 -4.41 -9.36 -14.76
N VAL A 102 -5.43 -9.60 -13.94
CA VAL A 102 -5.29 -10.02 -12.53
C VAL A 102 -4.77 -11.45 -12.37
N THR A 103 -4.77 -12.26 -13.44
CA THR A 103 -4.21 -13.63 -13.42
C THR A 103 -2.82 -13.71 -14.04
N LYS A 104 -2.28 -12.59 -14.52
CA LYS A 104 -0.96 -12.52 -15.17
C LYS A 104 0.17 -12.48 -14.13
N SER A 105 1.41 -12.55 -14.61
CA SER A 105 2.58 -12.49 -13.73
C SER A 105 2.62 -11.17 -12.93
N PRO A 106 3.25 -11.16 -11.74
CA PRO A 106 3.34 -9.96 -10.90
C PRO A 106 3.93 -8.75 -11.62
N GLU A 107 4.90 -8.95 -12.51
CA GLU A 107 5.52 -7.86 -13.28
C GLU A 107 4.50 -7.20 -14.21
N VAL A 108 3.65 -8.01 -14.85
CA VAL A 108 2.56 -7.52 -15.71
C VAL A 108 1.50 -6.83 -14.88
N GLN A 109 1.13 -7.40 -13.72
CA GLN A 109 0.17 -6.79 -12.81
C GLN A 109 0.70 -5.42 -12.30
N ILE A 110 1.94 -5.31 -11.85
CA ILE A 110 2.53 -4.02 -11.42
C ILE A 110 2.51 -3.01 -12.55
N ALA A 111 2.98 -3.40 -13.74
CA ALA A 111 3.05 -2.49 -14.87
C ALA A 111 1.66 -1.98 -15.29
N LYS A 112 0.66 -2.86 -15.36
CA LYS A 112 -0.67 -2.52 -15.88
C LYS A 112 -1.65 -2.01 -14.84
N LEU A 113 -1.64 -2.54 -13.62
CA LEU A 113 -2.59 -2.18 -12.57
C LEU A 113 -2.11 -1.01 -11.71
N PHE A 114 -0.80 -0.75 -11.63
CA PHE A 114 -0.24 0.36 -10.86
C PHE A 114 0.43 1.41 -11.74
N VAL A 115 1.52 1.04 -12.40
CA VAL A 115 2.42 2.03 -13.03
C VAL A 115 1.71 2.79 -14.12
N LYS A 116 1.04 2.09 -15.06
CA LYS A 116 0.31 2.74 -16.15
C LYS A 116 -0.79 3.68 -15.63
N PRO A 117 -1.76 3.24 -14.79
CA PRO A 117 -2.78 4.14 -14.25
C PRO A 117 -2.21 5.32 -13.45
N TRP A 118 -1.15 5.07 -12.66
CA TRP A 118 -0.51 6.12 -11.86
C TRP A 118 0.17 7.19 -12.71
N LEU A 119 0.90 6.80 -13.76
CA LEU A 119 1.53 7.73 -14.69
C LEU A 119 0.49 8.60 -15.41
N GLU A 120 -0.67 8.03 -15.75
CA GLU A 120 -1.77 8.79 -16.36
C GLU A 120 -2.36 9.82 -15.37
N CYS A 121 -2.46 9.49 -14.07
CA CYS A 121 -2.90 10.45 -13.04
C CYS A 121 -1.90 11.60 -12.84
N VAL A 122 -0.59 11.32 -12.83
CA VAL A 122 0.44 12.35 -12.61
C VAL A 122 0.58 13.28 -13.82
N GLN A 123 0.15 12.85 -15.00
CA GLN A 123 0.04 13.70 -16.19
C GLN A 123 -1.23 14.57 -16.19
N GLY A 124 -2.22 14.22 -15.35
CA GLY A 124 -3.39 15.04 -15.06
C GLY A 124 -3.07 16.17 -14.07
N GLU A 125 -3.81 17.27 -14.14
CA GLU A 125 -3.61 18.43 -13.26
C GLU A 125 -4.12 18.21 -11.82
N GLU A 126 -4.87 17.14 -11.54
CA GLU A 126 -5.59 16.94 -10.26
C GLU A 126 -4.76 16.25 -9.15
N LEU A 127 -3.73 15.45 -9.46
CA LEU A 127 -2.97 14.70 -8.45
C LEU A 127 -1.88 15.55 -7.76
N GLN A 128 -2.15 16.82 -7.46
CA GLN A 128 -1.15 17.73 -6.88
C GLN A 128 -1.17 17.80 -5.34
N SER A 129 -2.21 17.28 -4.66
CA SER A 129 -2.38 17.55 -3.22
C SER A 129 -2.42 16.36 -2.27
N CYS A 130 -2.47 15.11 -2.75
CA CYS A 130 -2.55 13.94 -1.88
C CYS A 130 -1.54 12.85 -2.27
N LYS A 131 -0.71 12.43 -1.30
CA LYS A 131 0.26 11.34 -1.45
C LYS A 131 -0.29 10.08 -0.78
N PRO A 132 -0.98 9.19 -1.51
CA PRO A 132 -1.53 7.96 -0.95
C PRO A 132 -0.41 7.06 -0.42
N ILE A 133 -0.63 6.46 0.75
CA ILE A 133 0.28 5.49 1.35
C ILE A 133 -0.34 4.09 1.31
N LEU A 134 0.43 3.14 0.78
CA LEU A 134 0.11 1.72 0.81
C LEU A 134 0.95 1.03 1.88
N VAL A 135 0.30 0.21 2.71
CA VAL A 135 0.97 -0.52 3.80
C VAL A 135 1.01 -2.01 3.50
N LEU A 136 2.22 -2.57 3.51
CA LEU A 136 2.47 -4.00 3.31
C LEU A 136 3.03 -4.62 4.59
N HIS A 137 2.52 -5.78 4.98
CA HIS A 137 3.00 -6.50 6.16
C HIS A 137 3.26 -7.97 5.88
N ALA A 138 4.29 -8.51 6.56
CA ALA A 138 4.68 -9.92 6.56
C ALA A 138 4.94 -10.48 5.14
N LEU A 139 5.60 -9.71 4.28
CA LEU A 139 5.93 -10.14 2.90
C LEU A 139 6.70 -11.46 2.83
N ASP A 140 7.37 -11.84 3.92
CA ASP A 140 8.07 -13.11 4.12
C ASP A 140 7.15 -14.31 4.46
N GLU A 141 5.87 -14.04 4.73
CA GLU A 141 4.82 -15.05 4.98
C GLU A 141 3.92 -15.29 3.76
N CYS A 142 4.16 -14.53 2.69
CA CYS A 142 3.77 -14.87 1.32
C CYS A 142 4.92 -15.71 0.69
#